data_AF-A0A973GSV4-F1
#
_entry.id   AF-A0A973GSV4-F1
#
_cell.length_a   1.000
_cell.length_b   1.000
_cell.length_c   1.000
_cell.angle_alpha   90.00
_cell.angle_beta   90.00
_cell.angle_gamma   90.00
#
_symmetry.space_group_name_H-M   'P 1'
#
loop_
_entity.id
_entity.type
_entity.pdbx_description
1 polymer ?
#
loop_
_entity_poly.entity_id
_entity_poly.type
_entity_poly.pdbx_seq_one_letter_code
_entity_poly.pdbx_strand_id
1 'polypeptide(L)'
;MTNTFAVKTYSIFNLLLFFILSFSINAQDLKGRITERNDKNELLVSYPQGIAAVTPGQEAVFYLNDICLGGGVIDEIYRNNKSLTSIIAEVKHA
;
A
#
# COMPACT_ATOMS: atom_id res chain seq x y z
N MET A 1 -5.35 -8.50 12.75
CA MET A 1 -4.93 -7.09 12.66
C MET A 1 -4.76 -6.78 11.20
N THR A 2 -5.42 -5.75 10.69
CA THR A 2 -5.39 -5.41 9.26
C THR A 2 -4.48 -4.21 9.07
N ASN A 3 -3.41 -4.37 8.31
CA ASN A 3 -2.54 -3.27 7.94
C ASN A 3 -2.92 -2.82 6.54
N THR A 4 -2.95 -1.51 6.31
CA THR A 4 -3.21 -0.93 5.00
C THR A 4 -2.18 0.14 4.66
N PHE A 5 -1.98 0.41 3.38
CA PHE A 5 -1.19 1.55 2.92
C PHE A 5 -1.84 2.18 1.69
N ALA A 6 -1.70 3.50 1.59
CA ALA A 6 -2.11 4.29 0.44
C ALA A 6 -0.96 4.40 -0.55
N VAL A 7 -1.23 4.14 -1.83
CA VAL A 7 -0.27 4.25 -2.94
C VAL A 7 -0.78 5.24 -3.97
N LYS A 8 0.03 6.25 -4.30
CA LYS A 8 -0.19 7.13 -5.44
C LYS A 8 0.36 6.48 -6.70
N THR A 9 -0.53 6.05 -7.58
CA THR A 9 -0.16 5.32 -8.80
C THR A 9 0.14 6.25 -9.96
N TYR A 10 1.06 5.83 -10.83
CA TYR A 10 1.35 6.56 -12.07
C TYR A 10 0.31 6.22 -13.15
N SER A 11 -0.83 6.91 -13.12
CA SER A 11 -1.85 7.17 -14.17
C SER A 11 -2.34 6.07 -15.14
N ILE A 12 -1.88 4.81 -15.11
CA ILE A 12 -2.23 3.79 -16.11
C ILE A 12 -2.84 2.52 -15.49
N PHE A 13 -3.16 2.52 -14.20
CA PHE A 13 -3.92 1.42 -13.60
C PHE A 13 -5.40 1.48 -14.03
N ASN A 14 -5.70 1.18 -15.29
CA ASN A 14 -7.06 1.05 -15.80
C ASN A 14 -7.46 -0.43 -15.79
N LEU A 15 -7.54 -1.02 -14.60
CA LEU A 15 -8.07 -2.37 -14.50
C LEU A 15 -8.78 -2.59 -13.15
N LEU A 16 -10.03 -3.03 -13.26
CA LEU A 16 -10.91 -3.47 -12.20
C LEU A 16 -10.33 -4.78 -11.59
N LEU A 17 -9.21 -4.70 -10.85
CA LEU A 17 -8.55 -5.88 -10.29
C LEU A 17 -8.99 -6.13 -8.84
N PHE A 18 -9.95 -7.04 -8.67
CA PHE A 18 -10.29 -7.64 -7.37
C PHE A 18 -9.36 -8.83 -7.03
N PHE A 19 -8.06 -8.71 -7.30
CA PHE A 19 -7.12 -9.84 -7.14
C PHE A 19 -6.14 -9.63 -5.98
N ILE A 20 -5.66 -10.77 -5.48
CA ILE A 20 -4.49 -10.83 -4.60
C ILE A 20 -3.30 -10.41 -5.48
N LEU A 21 -2.68 -9.29 -5.15
CA LEU A 21 -1.51 -8.77 -5.85
C LEU A 21 -0.26 -9.11 -5.04
N SER A 22 0.80 -9.45 -5.76
CA SER A 22 2.15 -9.48 -5.18
C SER A 22 2.73 -8.07 -5.29
N PHE A 23 3.27 -7.58 -4.19
CA PHE A 23 3.89 -6.27 -4.06
C PHE A 23 5.35 -6.47 -3.73
N SER A 24 6.25 -5.86 -4.49
CA SER A 24 7.65 -5.80 -4.07
C SER A 24 7.89 -4.47 -3.39
N ILE A 25 8.24 -4.51 -2.09
CA ILE A 25 8.63 -3.34 -1.29
C ILE A 25 9.92 -3.71 -0.57
N ASN A 26 10.99 -2.93 -0.76
CA ASN A 26 12.33 -3.24 -0.22
C ASN A 26 12.86 -4.64 -0.57
N ALA A 27 12.64 -5.10 -1.80
CA ALA A 27 12.97 -6.46 -2.24
C ALA A 27 12.25 -7.59 -1.46
N GLN A 28 11.17 -7.27 -0.74
CA GLN A 28 10.30 -8.25 -0.11
C GLN A 28 8.97 -8.34 -0.85
N ASP A 29 8.57 -9.57 -1.17
CA ASP A 29 7.28 -9.84 -1.81
C ASP A 29 6.18 -9.99 -0.76
N LEU A 30 5.21 -9.10 -0.84
CA LEU A 30 4.05 -9.05 0.03
C LEU A 30 2.81 -9.42 -0.78
N LYS A 31 1.92 -10.23 -0.20
CA LYS A 31 0.61 -10.50 -0.79
C LYS A 31 -0.40 -9.55 -0.19
N GLY A 32 -1.02 -8.72 -1.01
CA GLY A 32 -2.03 -7.78 -0.58
C GLY A 32 -3.26 -7.80 -1.48
N ARG A 33 -4.28 -7.03 -1.10
CA ARG A 33 -5.48 -6.82 -1.90
C ARG A 33 -5.81 -5.34 -1.93
N ILE A 34 -6.17 -4.84 -3.10
CA ILE A 34 -6.73 -3.49 -3.24
C ILE A 34 -8.11 -3.50 -2.58
N THR A 35 -8.32 -2.63 -1.59
CA THR A 35 -9.60 -2.50 -0.89
C THR A 35 -10.40 -1.30 -1.39
N GLU A 36 -9.72 -0.23 -1.79
CA GLU A 36 -10.36 1.01 -2.27
C GLU A 36 -9.53 1.67 -3.36
N ARG A 37 -10.21 2.46 -4.20
CA ARG A 37 -9.61 3.31 -5.23
C ARG A 37 -10.39 4.62 -5.28
N ASN A 38 -9.68 5.73 -5.52
CA ASN A 38 -10.32 7.01 -5.81
C ASN A 38 -9.97 7.54 -7.21
N ASP A 39 -10.60 8.66 -7.58
CA ASP A 39 -10.41 9.35 -8.86
C ASP A 39 -9.06 10.08 -8.99
N LYS A 40 -8.28 10.12 -7.90
CA LYS A 40 -6.96 10.79 -7.83
C LYS A 40 -5.79 9.82 -8.03
N ASN A 41 -6.04 8.63 -8.57
CA ASN A 41 -5.04 7.57 -8.75
C ASN A 41 -4.44 7.05 -7.43
N GLU A 42 -5.16 7.18 -6.33
CA GLU A 42 -4.75 6.61 -5.04
C GLU A 42 -5.44 5.26 -4.83
N LEU A 43 -4.65 4.27 -4.41
CA LEU A 43 -5.12 2.93 -4.07
C LEU A 43 -4.89 2.68 -2.59
N LEU A 44 -5.90 2.14 -1.91
CA LEU A 44 -5.75 1.58 -0.57
C LEU A 44 -5.52 0.08 -0.69
N VAL A 45 -4.42 -0.40 -0.12
CA VAL A 45 -4.00 -1.79 -0.18
C VAL A 45 -3.97 -2.37 1.21
N SER A 46 -4.65 -3.51 1.42
CA SER A 46 -4.61 -4.29 2.66
C SER A 46 -3.62 -5.44 2.55
N TYR A 47 -2.83 -5.67 3.60
CA TYR A 47 -1.80 -6.70 3.65
C TYR A 47 -1.66 -7.31 5.07
N PRO A 48 -1.66 -8.65 5.21
CA PRO A 48 -1.59 -9.30 6.52
C PRO A 48 -0.18 -9.39 7.12
N GLN A 49 0.89 -9.19 6.35
CA GLN A 49 2.27 -9.52 6.73
C GLN A 49 2.92 -8.54 7.73
N GLY A 50 2.26 -7.42 8.05
CA GLY A 50 2.76 -6.47 9.05
C GLY A 50 3.64 -5.36 8.49
N ILE A 51 3.76 -4.27 9.24
CA ILE A 51 4.21 -2.95 8.75
C ILE A 51 5.72 -2.83 8.52
N ALA A 52 6.53 -3.72 9.08
CA ALA A 52 7.99 -3.59 9.06
C ALA A 52 8.60 -3.53 7.63
N ALA A 53 7.87 -4.02 6.62
CA ALA A 53 8.32 -4.05 5.25
C ALA A 53 7.96 -2.78 4.44
N VAL A 54 7.14 -1.88 4.97
CA VAL A 54 6.53 -0.76 4.21
C VAL A 54 6.87 0.57 4.88
N THR A 55 7.42 1.53 4.13
CA THR A 55 7.59 2.91 4.60
C THR A 55 7.05 3.93 3.58
N PRO A 56 6.57 5.11 4.02
CA PRO A 56 6.22 6.19 3.11
C PRO A 56 7.42 6.62 2.27
N GLY A 57 7.16 7.05 1.03
CA GLY A 57 8.17 7.43 0.05
C GLY A 57 8.79 6.27 -0.72
N GLN A 58 8.46 5.02 -0.37
CA GLN A 58 8.92 3.85 -1.12
C GLN A 58 8.04 3.57 -2.33
N GLU A 59 8.61 2.87 -3.30
CA GLU A 59 7.89 2.41 -4.47
C GLU A 59 7.21 1.07 -4.15
N ALA A 60 5.92 0.99 -4.50
CA ALA A 60 5.17 -0.25 -4.54
C ALA A 60 4.96 -0.65 -5.99
N VAL A 61 5.48 -1.81 -6.39
CA VAL A 61 5.27 -2.39 -7.72
C VAL A 61 4.26 -3.52 -7.61
N PHE A 62 3.24 -3.49 -8.46
CA PHE A 62 2.12 -4.41 -8.46
C PHE A 62 2.32 -5.48 -9.54
N TYR A 63 2.20 -6.73 -9.14
CA TYR A 63 2.30 -7.88 -10.04
C TYR A 63 1.03 -8.73 -9.99
N LEU A 64 0.60 -9.18 -11.17
CA LEU A 64 -0.36 -10.27 -11.33
C LEU A 64 0.39 -11.48 -11.87
N ASN A 65 0.60 -12.47 -11.00
CA ASN A 65 1.54 -13.57 -11.26
C ASN A 65 2.91 -12.99 -11.64
N ASP A 66 3.38 -13.23 -12.87
CA ASP A 66 4.68 -12.78 -13.36
C ASP A 66 4.60 -11.47 -14.20
N ILE A 67 3.41 -10.88 -14.31
CA ILE A 67 3.17 -9.67 -15.11
C ILE A 67 3.26 -8.43 -14.22
N CYS A 68 4.19 -7.53 -14.54
CA CYS A 68 4.23 -6.19 -13.95
C CYS A 68 3.07 -5.36 -14.48
N LEU A 69 2.17 -4.97 -13.59
CA LEU A 69 1.01 -4.14 -13.92
C LEU A 69 1.30 -2.65 -13.78
N GLY A 70 2.35 -2.29 -13.04
CA GLY A 70 2.80 -0.92 -12.82
C GLY A 70 3.19 -0.68 -11.37
N GLY A 71 3.33 0.59 -11.00
CA GLY A 71 3.77 0.97 -9.67
C GLY A 71 3.24 2.32 -9.21
N GLY A 72 3.59 2.66 -7.99
CA GLY A 72 3.30 3.95 -7.39
C GLY A 72 4.13 4.20 -6.14
N VAL A 73 4.01 5.39 -5.58
CA VAL A 73 4.70 5.77 -4.35
C VAL A 73 3.77 5.59 -3.17
N ILE A 74 4.26 4.93 -2.12
CA ILE A 74 3.55 4.77 -0.86
C ILE A 74 3.48 6.14 -0.19
N ASP A 75 2.26 6.63 0.02
CA ASP A 75 2.01 7.95 0.59
C ASP A 75 1.81 7.87 2.10
N GLU A 76 0.98 6.94 2.55
CA GLU A 76 0.61 6.80 3.97
C GLU A 76 0.41 5.34 4.36
N ILE A 77 0.65 5.03 5.63
CA ILE A 77 0.50 3.67 6.18
C ILE A 77 -0.44 3.73 7.38
N TYR A 78 -1.30 2.73 7.47
CA TYR A 78 -2.29 2.61 8.53
C TYR A 78 -2.15 1.27 9.26
N ARG A 79 -2.33 1.33 10.59
CA ARG A 79 -2.48 0.17 11.47
C ARG A 79 -3.84 0.24 12.12
N ASN A 80 -4.67 -0.80 11.98
CA ASN A 80 -6.02 -0.82 12.56
C ASN A 80 -6.83 0.45 12.21
N ASN A 81 -6.80 0.86 10.94
CA ASN A 81 -7.47 2.06 10.41
C ASN A 81 -6.99 3.40 10.99
N LYS A 82 -5.86 3.44 11.70
CA LYS A 82 -5.22 4.68 12.16
C LYS A 82 -3.93 4.93 11.40
N SER A 83 -3.72 6.18 10.96
CA SER A 83 -2.46 6.60 10.35
C SER A 83 -1.31 6.47 11.35
N LEU A 84 -0.20 5.88 10.92
CA LEU A 84 1.01 5.81 11.76
C LEU A 84 1.55 7.20 12.07
N THR A 85 1.40 8.15 11.15
CA THR A 85 1.85 9.54 11.35
C THR A 85 1.14 10.16 12.56
N SER A 86 -0.18 9.94 12.68
CA SER A 86 -0.96 10.41 13.84
C SER A 86 -0.56 9.71 15.14
N ILE A 87 -0.33 8.40 15.11
CA ILE A 87 0.11 7.64 16.29
C ILE A 87 1.47 8.13 16.80
N ILE A 88 2.42 8.39 15.90
CA ILE A 88 3.75 8.90 16.26
C ILE A 88 3.65 10.31 16.83
N ALA A 89 2.75 11.15 16.31
CA ALA A 89 2.52 12.48 16.85
C ALA A 89 1.93 12.43 18.27
N GLU A 90 0.94 11.57 18.54
CA GLU A 90 0.34 11.40 19.88
C GLU A 90 1.37 10.96 20.94
N VAL A 91 2.29 10.06 20.58
CA VAL A 91 3.33 9.57 21.50
C VAL A 91 4.40 10.63 21.79
N LYS A 92 4.66 11.57 20.87
CA LYS A 92 5.63 12.66 21.09
C LYS A 92 5.13 13.76 22.01
N HIS A 93 3.83 13.79 22.32
CA HIS A 93 3.19 14.79 23.18
C HIS A 93 2.74 14.23 24.54
N ALA A 94 3.09 12.97 24.86
CA ALA A 94 2.90 12.34 26.16
C ALA A 94 4.24 12.25 26.92
#